data_AF-E7DQ01-F1
#
_entry.id   AF-E7DQ01-F1
#
_cell.length_a   1.000
_cell.length_b   1.000
_cell.length_c   1.000
_cell.angle_alpha   90.00
_cell.angle_beta   90.00
_cell.angle_gamma   90.00
#
_symmetry.space_group_name_H-M   'P 1'
#
loop_
_entity.id
_entity.type
_entity.pdbx_description
1 polymer ?
#
loop_
_entity_poly.entity_id
_entity_poly.type
_entity_poly.pdbx_seq_one_letter_code
_entity_poly.pdbx_strand_id
1 'polypeptide(L)'
;MFTRSELEIKTIKELRDLCRRYGIKPTGNAGYKTSYIVTLMAFPLLALQQMKQGKGLKFPNFNAIQIISSAIEEMNSPTDEQAALIRITLEGRKMSYPDRYDQENLLNLHKAKMSLEQAVDLLSQ
;
A
#
# COMPACT_ATOMS: atom_id res chain seq x y z
N MET A 1 -3.62 13.71 14.70
CA MET A 1 -2.44 13.17 15.41
C MET A 1 -2.63 13.34 16.89
N PHE A 2 -2.02 12.49 17.72
CA PHE A 2 -2.12 12.63 19.17
C PHE A 2 -1.62 13.99 19.64
N THR A 3 -2.43 14.69 20.42
CA THR A 3 -2.00 15.92 21.08
C THR A 3 -1.36 15.60 22.43
N ARG A 4 -0.55 16.52 22.93
CA ARG A 4 0.06 16.36 24.26
C ARG A 4 -1.01 16.22 25.35
N SER A 5 -2.02 17.08 25.33
CA SER A 5 -3.12 17.08 26.30
C SER A 5 -3.90 15.76 26.30
N GLU A 6 -4.17 15.18 25.13
CA GLU A 6 -4.84 13.87 25.01
C GLU A 6 -4.04 12.72 25.63
N LEU A 7 -2.71 12.78 25.57
CA LEU A 7 -1.82 11.74 26.08
C LEU A 7 -1.51 11.94 27.57
N GLU A 8 -1.45 13.19 28.03
CA GLU A 8 -1.16 13.51 29.44
C GLU A 8 -2.27 13.07 30.39
N ILE A 9 -3.52 12.98 29.95
CA ILE A 9 -4.61 12.44 30.77
C ILE A 9 -4.60 10.90 30.90
N LYS A 10 -3.80 10.19 30.08
CA LYS A 10 -3.75 8.72 30.06
C LYS A 10 -2.81 8.14 31.13
N THR A 11 -3.12 6.95 31.60
CA THR A 11 -2.23 6.15 32.45
C THR A 11 -1.06 5.56 31.66
N ILE A 12 0.01 5.15 32.36
CA ILE A 12 1.15 4.46 31.71
C ILE A 12 0.70 3.17 31.01
N LYS A 13 -0.28 2.46 31.59
CA LYS A 13 -0.83 1.23 30.98
C LYS A 13 -1.50 1.54 29.64
N GLU A 14 -2.36 2.54 29.59
CA GLU A 14 -3.05 2.93 28.35
C GLU A 14 -2.07 3.44 27.29
N LEU A 15 -1.05 4.22 27.70
CA LEU A 15 -0.01 4.68 26.77
C LEU A 15 0.83 3.52 26.22
N ARG A 16 1.14 2.53 27.06
CA ARG A 16 1.83 1.30 26.64
C ARG A 16 0.98 0.49 25.67
N ASP A 17 -0.31 0.36 25.94
CA ASP A 17 -1.25 -0.37 25.08
C ASP A 17 -1.43 0.33 23.74
N LEU A 18 -1.46 1.68 23.71
CA LEU A 18 -1.42 2.47 22.47
C LEU A 18 -0.15 2.21 21.67
N CYS A 19 1.03 2.30 22.30
CA CYS A 19 2.30 1.98 21.63
C CYS A 19 2.30 0.56 21.04
N ARG A 20 1.80 -0.44 21.77
CA ARG A 20 1.68 -1.82 21.29
C ARG A 20 0.72 -1.95 20.11
N ARG A 21 -0.44 -1.31 20.18
CA ARG A 21 -1.45 -1.32 19.11
C ARG A 21 -0.89 -0.80 17.78
N TYR A 22 -0.04 0.22 17.84
CA TYR A 22 0.60 0.80 16.65
C TYR A 22 1.98 0.21 16.33
N GLY A 23 2.43 -0.81 17.07
CA GLY A 23 3.71 -1.48 16.82
C GLY A 23 4.95 -0.63 17.10
N ILE A 24 4.84 0.44 17.88
CA ILE A 24 5.94 1.36 18.20
C ILE A 24 6.46 1.16 19.63
N LYS A 25 7.78 1.29 19.82
CA LYS A 25 8.43 1.14 21.14
C LYS A 25 8.66 2.51 21.78
N PRO A 26 8.55 2.65 23.11
CA PRO A 26 8.81 3.91 23.79
C PRO A 26 10.28 4.33 23.64
N THR A 27 10.50 5.62 23.48
CA THR A 27 11.80 6.27 23.40
C THR A 27 12.34 6.47 24.81
N GLY A 28 13.40 5.74 25.15
CA GLY A 28 14.01 5.78 26.48
C GLY A 28 13.40 4.75 27.44
N ASN A 29 13.28 5.11 28.72
CA ASN A 29 12.88 4.17 29.77
C ASN A 29 11.35 3.96 29.79
N ALA A 30 10.91 2.72 29.57
CA ALA A 30 9.50 2.30 29.58
C ALA A 30 8.81 2.40 30.96
N GLY A 31 9.53 2.73 32.03
CA GLY A 31 8.96 3.11 33.33
C GLY A 31 8.40 4.53 33.37
N TYR A 32 8.82 5.41 32.44
CA TYR A 32 8.39 6.82 32.45
C TYR A 32 7.25 7.08 31.47
N LYS A 33 6.20 7.73 31.98
CA LYS A 33 5.07 8.21 31.19
C LYS A 33 5.51 9.06 30.00
N THR A 34 6.46 9.97 30.23
CA THR A 34 7.02 10.87 29.23
C THR A 34 7.62 10.14 28.04
N SER A 35 8.27 8.99 28.24
CA SER A 35 8.85 8.19 27.16
C SER A 35 7.81 7.71 26.15
N TYR A 36 6.63 7.30 26.63
CA TYR A 36 5.52 6.93 25.74
C TYR A 36 4.90 8.14 25.05
N ILE A 37 4.69 9.24 25.78
CA ILE A 37 4.10 10.47 25.21
C ILE A 37 4.98 11.01 24.07
N VAL A 38 6.29 11.14 24.31
CA VAL A 38 7.26 11.62 23.30
C VAL A 38 7.23 10.71 22.06
N THR A 39 7.19 9.39 22.24
CA THR A 39 7.09 8.45 21.12
C THR A 39 5.82 8.64 20.32
N LEU A 40 4.66 8.66 20.99
CA LEU A 40 3.35 8.76 20.35
C LEU A 40 3.17 10.10 19.61
N MET A 41 3.80 11.17 20.09
CA MET A 41 3.81 12.47 19.41
C MET A 41 4.79 12.51 18.24
N ALA A 42 5.97 11.91 18.37
CA ALA A 42 7.06 12.06 17.41
C ALA A 42 6.98 11.10 16.22
N PHE A 43 6.47 9.87 16.41
CA PHE A 43 6.53 8.82 15.37
C PHE A 43 5.98 9.26 14.01
N PRO A 44 4.92 10.08 13.89
CA PRO A 44 4.40 10.43 12.58
C PRO A 44 5.30 11.38 11.81
N LEU A 45 5.86 12.39 12.49
CA LEU A 45 6.83 13.29 11.88
C LEU A 45 8.11 12.54 11.50
N LEU A 46 8.55 11.61 12.35
CA LEU A 46 9.69 10.74 12.05
C LEU A 46 9.41 9.85 10.83
N ALA A 47 8.20 9.29 10.69
CA ALA A 47 7.84 8.48 9.53
C ALA A 47 7.91 9.31 8.23
N LEU A 48 7.39 10.54 8.23
CA LEU A 48 7.47 11.44 7.07
C LEU A 48 8.91 11.86 6.75
N GLN A 49 9.73 12.12 7.77
CA GLN A 49 11.15 12.42 7.58
C GLN A 49 11.91 11.22 7.01
N GLN A 50 11.63 10.01 7.50
CA GLN A 50 12.25 8.78 6.98
C GLN A 50 11.90 8.56 5.51
N MET A 51 10.65 8.77 5.11
CA MET A 51 10.23 8.75 3.71
C MET A 51 11.04 9.74 2.86
N LYS A 52 11.18 10.99 3.31
CA LYS A 52 11.98 12.03 2.61
C LYS A 52 13.46 11.71 2.54
N GLN A 53 13.99 10.99 3.53
CA GLN A 53 15.38 10.55 3.60
C GLN A 53 15.63 9.23 2.85
N GLY A 54 14.59 8.62 2.26
CA GLY A 54 14.71 7.33 1.58
C GLY A 54 14.98 6.13 2.52
N LYS A 55 14.60 6.25 3.80
CA LYS A 55 14.74 5.18 4.80
C LYS A 55 13.44 4.39 4.92
N GLY A 56 13.52 3.06 4.77
CA GLY A 56 12.35 2.19 4.78
C GLY A 56 11.60 2.24 3.45
N LEU A 57 10.29 2.53 3.48
CA LEU A 57 9.51 2.73 2.26
C LEU A 57 9.99 4.01 1.56
N LYS A 58 10.36 3.86 0.29
CA LYS A 58 10.89 4.95 -0.55
C LYS A 58 10.29 4.86 -1.94
N PHE A 59 10.23 6.00 -2.63
CA PHE A 59 9.86 6.05 -4.03
C PHE A 59 10.89 5.29 -4.88
N PRO A 60 10.44 4.49 -5.87
CA PRO A 60 11.33 3.95 -6.88
C PRO A 60 12.05 5.07 -7.63
N ASN A 61 13.22 4.77 -8.19
CA ASN A 61 13.88 5.71 -9.08
C ASN A 61 13.16 5.75 -10.44
N PHE A 62 13.45 6.79 -11.23
CA PHE A 62 12.85 6.99 -12.54
C PHE A 62 13.00 5.77 -13.47
N ASN A 63 14.18 5.13 -13.49
CA ASN A 63 14.44 3.96 -14.32
C ASN A 63 13.51 2.79 -13.98
N ALA A 64 13.25 2.54 -12.69
CA ALA A 64 12.31 1.50 -12.28
C ALA A 64 10.88 1.80 -12.72
N ILE A 65 10.46 3.07 -12.68
CA ILE A 65 9.14 3.49 -13.19
C ILE A 65 9.07 3.30 -14.70
N GLN A 66 10.11 3.69 -15.45
CA GLN A 66 10.15 3.50 -16.90
C GLN A 66 10.04 2.04 -17.32
N ILE A 67 10.71 1.13 -16.61
CA ILE A 67 10.59 -0.32 -16.89
C ILE A 67 9.14 -0.79 -16.75
N ILE A 68 8.42 -0.33 -15.73
CA ILE A 68 7.01 -0.68 -15.53
C ILE A 68 6.15 -0.08 -16.65
N SER A 69 6.38 1.18 -17.02
CA SER A 69 5.67 1.83 -18.12
C SER A 69 5.87 1.10 -19.45
N SER A 70 7.10 0.71 -19.79
CA SER A 70 7.39 -0.06 -21.00
C SER A 70 6.69 -1.43 -21.00
N ALA A 71 6.62 -2.10 -19.84
CA ALA A 71 5.86 -3.36 -19.73
C ALA A 71 4.35 -3.15 -19.97
N ILE A 72 3.75 -2.06 -19.44
CA ILE A 72 2.34 -1.73 -19.67
C ILE A 72 2.06 -1.47 -21.16
N GLU A 73 2.97 -0.77 -21.85
CA GLU A 73 2.89 -0.52 -23.29
C GLU A 73 2.93 -1.82 -24.08
N GLU A 74 3.86 -2.74 -23.74
CA GLU A 74 3.97 -4.07 -24.37
C GLU A 74 2.69 -4.90 -24.22
N MET A 75 1.98 -4.77 -23.09
CA MET A 75 0.75 -5.51 -22.84
C MET A 75 -0.44 -5.11 -23.74
N ASN A 76 -0.38 -3.94 -24.40
CA ASN A 76 -1.43 -3.42 -25.30
C ASN A 76 -2.84 -3.31 -24.66
N SER A 77 -3.78 -2.70 -25.36
CA SER A 77 -5.19 -2.67 -24.94
C SER A 77 -5.90 -3.96 -25.36
N PRO A 78 -6.87 -4.46 -24.56
CA PRO A 78 -7.69 -5.58 -24.98
C PRO A 78 -8.42 -5.27 -26.30
N THR A 79 -8.57 -6.27 -27.17
CA THR A 79 -9.50 -6.17 -28.31
C THR A 79 -10.94 -6.09 -27.83
N ASP A 80 -11.88 -5.76 -28.71
CA ASP A 80 -13.30 -5.70 -28.38
C ASP A 80 -13.83 -7.04 -27.84
N GLU A 81 -13.40 -8.17 -28.41
CA GLU A 81 -13.76 -9.52 -27.98
C GLU A 81 -13.15 -9.85 -26.61
N GLN A 82 -11.87 -9.51 -26.40
CA GLN A 82 -11.23 -9.70 -25.10
C GLN A 82 -11.93 -8.87 -24.03
N ALA A 83 -12.26 -7.61 -24.32
CA ALA A 83 -12.99 -6.74 -23.41
C ALA A 83 -14.39 -7.28 -23.11
N ALA A 84 -15.11 -7.81 -24.11
CA ALA A 84 -16.39 -8.47 -23.90
C ALA A 84 -16.27 -9.71 -23.02
N LEU A 85 -15.30 -10.58 -23.28
CA LEU A 85 -15.03 -11.78 -22.49
C LEU A 85 -14.68 -11.41 -21.04
N ILE A 86 -13.83 -10.41 -20.83
CA ILE A 86 -13.49 -9.90 -19.49
C ILE A 86 -14.76 -9.44 -18.75
N ARG A 87 -15.64 -8.64 -19.39
CA ARG A 87 -16.88 -8.16 -18.76
C ARG A 87 -17.78 -9.29 -18.32
N ILE A 88 -18.07 -10.26 -19.19
CA ILE A 88 -18.93 -11.39 -18.81
C ILE A 88 -18.28 -12.28 -17.74
N THR A 89 -16.94 -12.35 -17.71
CA THR A 89 -16.21 -13.08 -16.67
C THR A 89 -16.35 -12.38 -15.31
N LEU A 90 -16.29 -11.05 -15.28
CA LEU A 90 -16.55 -10.25 -14.07
C LEU A 90 -18.00 -10.37 -13.57
N GLU A 91 -18.95 -10.60 -14.47
CA GLU A 91 -20.34 -10.95 -14.12
C GLU A 91 -20.51 -12.39 -13.59
N GLY A 92 -19.42 -13.16 -13.50
CA GLY A 92 -19.42 -14.53 -12.98
C GLY A 92 -19.74 -15.61 -14.02
N ARG A 93 -19.88 -15.26 -15.31
CA ARG A 93 -20.10 -16.25 -16.37
C ARG A 93 -18.79 -16.95 -16.70
N LYS A 94 -18.82 -18.28 -16.73
CA LYS A 94 -17.65 -19.11 -17.04
C LYS A 94 -17.89 -19.97 -18.26
N MET A 95 -16.88 -20.09 -19.13
CA MET A 95 -16.86 -21.06 -20.21
C MET A 95 -16.77 -22.48 -19.64
N SER A 96 -17.08 -23.45 -20.49
CA SER A 96 -16.79 -24.87 -20.23
C SER A 96 -15.29 -25.14 -20.29
N TYR A 97 -14.87 -26.28 -19.75
CA TYR A 97 -13.51 -26.76 -19.97
C TYR A 97 -13.33 -27.24 -21.42
N PRO A 98 -12.14 -27.07 -22.02
CA PRO A 98 -10.90 -26.55 -21.41
C PRO A 98 -10.80 -25.01 -21.35
N ASP A 99 -11.59 -24.29 -22.15
CA ASP A 99 -11.46 -22.85 -22.43
C ASP A 99 -11.59 -21.94 -21.19
N ARG A 100 -12.24 -22.43 -20.12
CA ARG A 100 -12.31 -21.72 -18.83
C ARG A 100 -10.93 -21.30 -18.32
N TYR A 101 -9.89 -22.12 -18.54
CA TYR A 101 -8.54 -21.79 -18.10
C TYR A 101 -8.03 -20.52 -18.77
N ASP A 102 -8.19 -20.42 -20.09
CA ASP A 102 -7.75 -19.27 -20.86
C ASP A 102 -8.60 -18.03 -20.60
N GLN A 103 -9.91 -18.21 -20.36
CA GLN A 103 -10.78 -17.13 -19.88
C GLN A 103 -10.27 -16.54 -18.55
N GLU A 104 -9.94 -17.38 -17.57
CA GLU A 104 -9.43 -16.92 -16.28
C GLU A 104 -8.04 -16.28 -16.43
N ASN A 105 -7.19 -16.80 -17.32
CA ASN A 105 -5.89 -16.19 -17.65
C ASN A 105 -6.05 -14.80 -18.27
N LEU A 106 -6.97 -14.62 -19.22
CA LEU A 106 -7.24 -13.31 -19.82
C LEU A 106 -7.68 -12.30 -18.76
N LEU A 107 -8.57 -12.70 -17.86
CA LEU A 107 -9.00 -11.83 -16.76
C LEU A 107 -7.83 -11.46 -15.83
N ASN A 108 -6.99 -12.43 -15.49
CA ASN A 108 -5.84 -12.20 -14.61
C ASN A 108 -4.80 -11.29 -15.28
N LEU A 109 -4.54 -11.46 -16.57
CA LEU A 109 -3.67 -10.60 -17.36
C LEU A 109 -4.18 -9.15 -17.37
N HIS A 110 -5.47 -8.95 -17.59
CA HIS A 110 -6.08 -7.63 -17.55
C HIS A 110 -5.98 -6.99 -16.15
N LYS A 111 -6.25 -7.74 -15.08
CA LYS A 111 -6.10 -7.26 -13.70
C LYS A 111 -4.66 -6.86 -13.36
N ALA A 112 -3.70 -7.65 -13.83
CA ALA A 112 -2.28 -7.35 -13.66
C ALA A 112 -1.93 -6.02 -14.35
N LYS A 113 -2.35 -5.82 -15.60
CA LYS A 113 -2.15 -4.55 -16.33
C LYS A 113 -2.74 -3.36 -15.56
N MET A 114 -4.01 -3.44 -15.17
CA MET A 114 -4.69 -2.38 -14.42
C MET A 114 -3.97 -2.05 -13.11
N SER A 115 -3.42 -3.06 -12.42
CA SER A 115 -2.68 -2.87 -11.17
C SER A 115 -1.34 -2.16 -11.40
N LEU A 116 -0.67 -2.44 -12.52
CA LEU A 116 0.56 -1.76 -12.91
C LEU A 116 0.29 -0.30 -13.30
N GLU A 117 -0.74 -0.03 -14.09
CA GLU A 117 -1.18 1.32 -14.44
C GLU A 117 -1.49 2.14 -13.19
N GLN A 118 -2.30 1.60 -12.28
CA GLN A 118 -2.61 2.25 -11.01
C GLN A 118 -1.36 2.52 -10.17
N ALA A 119 -0.39 1.59 -10.16
CA ALA A 119 0.86 1.80 -9.45
C ALA A 119 1.69 2.94 -10.05
N VAL A 120 1.79 3.02 -11.39
CA VAL A 120 2.50 4.12 -12.07
C VAL A 120 1.83 5.46 -11.78
N ASP A 121 0.51 5.54 -11.85
CA ASP A 121 -0.25 6.77 -11.57
C ASP A 121 -0.03 7.27 -10.14
N LEU A 122 0.00 6.36 -9.16
CA LEU A 122 0.26 6.70 -7.75
C LEU A 122 1.70 7.14 -7.49
N LEU A 123 2.65 6.65 -8.29
CA LEU A 123 4.08 6.94 -8.14
C LEU A 123 4.56 8.15 -8.95
N SER A 124 3.74 8.64 -9.89
CA SER A 124 4.06 9.74 -10.80
C SER A 124 3.45 11.09 -10.37
N GLN A 125 2.85 11.15 -9.17
CA GLN A 125 2.34 12.37 -8.52
C GLN A 125 3.43 13.09 -7.73
#